data_AF-A0A8S9ET35-F1
#
_entry.id   AF-A0A8S9ET35-F1
#
_cell.length_a   1.000
_cell.length_b   1.000
_cell.length_c   1.000
_cell.angle_alpha   90.00
_cell.angle_beta   90.00
_cell.angle_gamma   90.00
#
_symmetry.space_group_name_H-M   'P 1'
#
loop_
_entity.id
_entity.type
_entity.pdbx_description
1 polymer ?
#
loop_
_entity_poly.entity_id
_entity_poly.type
_entity_poly.pdbx_seq_one_letter_code
_entity_poly.pdbx_strand_id
1 'polypeptide(L)'
;PPASVPRLVVSVPAVFNCSSCCPPGCDCVWTDWIDVSYPDSSDRNSGDYETFENIVKNNSSWVCAKAENITCRAKKFPNIPIADLGQIVECSVNTGLICNNKDQHIGGIIPMPVCLNYEISVCCIPNKPECITSTTMSTTTAPPSSTASTVSFPPTRTTVPMPTPSEPPSTTATT
;
A
#
# COMPACT_ATOMS: atom_id res chain seq x y z
N PRO A 1 32.54 14.77 39.94
CA PRO A 1 31.72 13.53 39.82
C PRO A 1 30.60 13.72 38.78
N PRO A 2 30.68 13.11 37.59
CA PRO A 2 29.57 13.18 36.66
C PRO A 2 28.44 12.28 37.19
N ALA A 3 27.25 12.85 37.34
CA ALA A 3 26.05 12.11 37.67
C ALA A 3 25.72 11.14 36.52
N SER A 4 25.59 9.86 36.84
CA SER A 4 25.21 8.80 35.90
C SER A 4 23.86 9.11 35.27
N VAL A 5 23.84 9.29 33.95
CA VAL A 5 22.62 9.44 33.17
C VAL A 5 21.87 8.10 33.20
N PRO A 6 20.56 8.06 33.50
CA PRO A 6 19.80 6.83 33.38
C PRO A 6 19.71 6.46 31.90
N ARG A 7 20.24 5.29 31.54
CA ARG A 7 20.15 4.74 30.19
C ARG A 7 18.67 4.43 29.92
N LEU A 8 18.05 5.19 29.03
CA LEU A 8 16.69 4.90 28.56
C LEU A 8 16.75 3.57 27.80
N VAL A 9 16.37 2.48 28.45
CA VAL A 9 16.11 1.21 27.77
C VAL A 9 14.80 1.38 27.02
N VAL A 10 14.89 1.87 25.78
CA VAL A 10 13.79 1.74 24.83
C VAL A 10 13.64 0.25 24.58
N SER A 11 12.63 -0.36 25.20
CA SER A 11 12.17 -1.67 24.82
C SER A 11 11.57 -1.54 23.43
N VAL A 12 12.39 -1.75 22.41
CA VAL A 12 11.92 -2.00 21.04
C VAL A 12 10.90 -3.14 21.17
N PRO A 13 9.66 -3.02 20.64
CA PRO A 13 8.77 -4.17 20.61
C PRO A 13 9.54 -5.26 19.88
N ALA A 14 9.69 -6.42 20.51
CA ALA A 14 10.26 -7.58 19.85
C ALA A 14 9.51 -7.73 18.52
N VAL A 15 10.23 -7.67 17.41
CA VAL A 15 9.73 -8.16 16.14
C VAL A 15 9.39 -9.61 16.45
N PHE A 16 8.11 -9.91 16.66
CA PHE A 16 7.65 -11.28 16.83
C PHE A 16 7.83 -11.92 15.47
N ASN A 17 9.05 -12.37 15.21
CA ASN A 17 9.36 -13.31 14.18
C ASN A 17 8.68 -14.61 14.59
N CYS A 18 7.38 -14.70 14.35
CA CYS A 18 6.64 -15.92 14.56
C CYS A 18 6.92 -16.86 13.38
N SER A 19 8.17 -17.32 13.26
CA SER A 19 8.54 -18.49 12.46
C SER A 19 7.87 -19.78 12.95
N SER A 20 6.97 -19.70 13.94
CA SER A 20 6.24 -20.80 14.56
C SER A 20 4.71 -20.60 14.57
N CYS A 21 4.17 -19.58 13.90
CA CYS A 21 2.71 -19.36 13.83
C CYS A 21 2.05 -20.14 12.69
N CYS A 22 2.84 -20.61 11.71
CA CYS A 22 2.36 -21.50 10.67
C CYS A 22 2.70 -22.95 11.06
N PRO A 23 1.73 -23.89 11.02
CA PRO A 23 2.05 -25.30 11.13
C PRO A 23 3.12 -25.68 10.08
N PRO A 24 4.05 -26.58 10.39
CA PRO A 24 5.09 -26.98 9.45
C PRO A 24 4.47 -27.48 8.14
N GLY A 25 4.89 -26.92 7.01
CA GLY A 25 4.35 -27.24 5.69
C GLY A 25 3.09 -26.46 5.28
N CYS A 26 2.79 -25.36 5.99
CA CYS A 26 1.76 -24.38 5.64
C CYS A 26 2.33 -23.06 5.10
N ASP A 27 3.65 -22.99 4.87
CA ASP A 27 4.27 -21.85 4.20
C ASP A 27 3.62 -21.62 2.84
N CYS A 28 3.39 -20.35 2.51
CA CYS A 28 2.82 -20.02 1.21
C CYS A 28 3.84 -20.32 0.10
N VAL A 29 3.36 -20.88 -1.00
CA VAL A 29 4.17 -21.22 -2.17
C VAL A 29 3.82 -20.23 -3.27
N TRP A 30 4.83 -19.58 -3.84
CA TRP A 30 4.66 -18.69 -4.96
C TRP A 30 4.31 -19.48 -6.22
N THR A 31 3.32 -18.99 -6.96
CA THR A 31 3.01 -19.49 -8.29
C THR A 31 4.06 -19.03 -9.30
N ASP A 32 4.13 -19.70 -10.44
CA ASP A 32 4.67 -19.10 -11.65
C ASP A 32 3.90 -17.81 -11.99
N TRP A 33 4.48 -17.00 -12.88
CA TRP A 33 3.82 -15.79 -13.38
C TRP A 33 2.58 -16.17 -14.20
N ILE A 34 1.47 -15.53 -13.88
CA ILE A 34 0.15 -15.74 -14.47
C ILE A 34 -0.17 -14.50 -15.31
N ASP A 35 -0.52 -14.75 -16.57
CA ASP A 35 -0.79 -13.76 -17.62
C ASP A 35 -1.90 -14.31 -18.53
N VAL A 36 -3.16 -14.09 -18.13
CA VAL A 36 -4.35 -14.64 -18.81
C VAL A 36 -5.19 -13.57 -19.50
N SER A 37 -4.90 -12.29 -19.26
CA SER A 37 -5.58 -11.14 -19.83
C SER A 37 -4.58 -10.30 -20.64
N TYR A 38 -5.10 -9.55 -21.62
CA TYR A 38 -4.29 -8.71 -22.49
C TYR A 38 -5.06 -7.42 -22.81
N PRO A 39 -4.46 -6.22 -22.63
CA PRO A 39 -5.14 -4.97 -22.95
C PRO A 39 -5.28 -4.77 -24.45
N ASP A 40 -6.51 -4.43 -24.89
CA ASP A 40 -6.75 -4.00 -26.27
C ASP A 40 -6.52 -2.49 -26.38
N SER A 41 -5.50 -2.10 -27.14
CA SER A 41 -5.16 -0.69 -27.36
C SER A 41 -6.23 0.11 -28.11
N SER A 42 -7.17 -0.57 -28.77
CA SER A 42 -8.22 0.06 -29.59
C SER A 42 -9.51 0.31 -28.81
N ASP A 43 -9.70 -0.33 -27.66
CA ASP A 43 -10.91 -0.21 -26.84
C ASP A 43 -10.61 0.42 -25.48
N ARG A 44 -11.27 1.54 -25.20
CA ARG A 44 -11.14 2.27 -23.94
C ARG A 44 -11.80 1.56 -22.76
N ASN A 45 -12.74 0.65 -23.02
CA ASN A 45 -13.38 -0.18 -22.01
C ASN A 45 -12.63 -1.49 -21.77
N SER A 46 -11.58 -1.75 -22.55
CA SER A 46 -10.62 -2.83 -22.29
C SER A 46 -9.62 -2.40 -21.21
N GLY A 47 -8.73 -3.31 -20.87
CA GLY A 47 -7.77 -3.17 -19.81
C GLY A 47 -7.03 -4.48 -19.62
N ASP A 48 -6.30 -4.56 -18.53
CA ASP A 48 -5.62 -5.78 -18.15
C ASP A 48 -6.06 -6.27 -16.77
N TYR A 49 -6.42 -7.55 -16.69
CA TYR A 49 -7.25 -8.12 -15.64
C TYR A 49 -6.74 -9.51 -15.24
N GLU A 50 -5.62 -9.55 -14.52
CA GLU A 50 -5.14 -10.75 -13.84
C GLU A 50 -5.90 -10.98 -12.53
N THR A 51 -7.23 -11.00 -12.60
CA THR A 51 -8.09 -11.25 -11.45
C THR A 51 -8.20 -12.74 -11.18
N PHE A 52 -8.40 -13.13 -9.92
CA PHE A 52 -8.55 -14.56 -9.60
C PHE A 52 -9.73 -15.21 -10.34
N GLU A 53 -10.80 -14.46 -10.60
CA GLU A 53 -11.91 -14.91 -11.42
C GLU A 53 -11.47 -15.23 -12.86
N ASN A 54 -10.72 -14.33 -13.50
CA ASN A 54 -10.19 -14.56 -14.84
C ASN A 54 -9.20 -15.71 -14.89
N ILE A 55 -8.38 -15.87 -13.85
CA ILE A 55 -7.40 -16.96 -13.75
C ILE A 55 -8.11 -18.31 -13.65
N VAL A 56 -9.10 -18.46 -12.77
CA VAL A 56 -9.89 -19.71 -12.64
C VAL A 56 -10.67 -19.99 -13.93
N LYS A 57 -11.19 -18.96 -14.59
CA LYS A 57 -11.92 -19.08 -15.86
C LYS A 57 -11.03 -19.59 -16.99
N ASN A 58 -9.78 -19.14 -17.06
CA ASN A 58 -8.82 -19.58 -18.09
C ASN A 58 -8.04 -20.85 -17.70
N ASN A 59 -7.92 -21.13 -16.41
CA ASN A 59 -7.26 -22.32 -15.87
C ASN A 59 -8.03 -22.86 -14.65
N SER A 60 -9.00 -23.74 -14.91
CA SER A 60 -9.84 -24.32 -13.85
C SER A 60 -9.09 -25.25 -12.89
N SER A 61 -7.84 -25.61 -13.20
CA SER A 61 -6.98 -26.37 -12.28
C SER A 61 -6.18 -25.48 -11.34
N TRP A 62 -6.19 -24.16 -11.52
CA TRP A 62 -5.55 -23.23 -10.60
C TRP A 62 -6.34 -23.16 -9.29
N VAL A 63 -5.67 -23.49 -8.19
CA VAL A 63 -6.27 -23.53 -6.84
C VAL A 63 -5.38 -22.76 -5.88
N CYS A 64 -5.94 -21.69 -5.32
CA CYS A 64 -5.33 -20.90 -4.24
C CYS A 64 -6.36 -20.75 -3.13
N ALA A 65 -6.24 -21.53 -2.05
CA ALA A 65 -7.22 -21.51 -0.96
C ALA A 65 -7.22 -20.16 -0.21
N LYS A 66 -6.02 -19.60 -0.03
CA LYS A 66 -5.79 -18.30 0.57
C LYS A 66 -4.54 -17.70 -0.04
N ALA A 67 -4.67 -16.52 -0.63
CA ALA A 67 -3.54 -15.70 -1.05
C ALA A 67 -3.00 -14.95 0.17
N GLU A 68 -1.76 -15.22 0.55
CA GLU A 68 -1.07 -14.49 1.63
C GLU A 68 -0.36 -13.25 1.09
N ASN A 69 0.15 -13.33 -0.13
CA ASN A 69 0.88 -12.24 -0.76
C ASN A 69 0.72 -12.27 -2.28
N ILE A 70 0.95 -11.14 -2.92
CA ILE A 70 0.88 -10.97 -4.37
C ILE A 70 2.04 -10.09 -4.81
N THR A 71 2.55 -10.36 -6.01
CA THR A 71 3.46 -9.45 -6.71
C THR A 71 2.97 -9.29 -8.12
N CYS A 72 2.90 -8.05 -8.58
CA CYS A 72 2.51 -7.71 -9.94
C CYS A 72 3.65 -6.99 -10.64
N ARG A 73 3.83 -7.23 -11.94
CA ARG A 73 4.83 -6.52 -12.76
C ARG A 73 4.37 -6.36 -14.20
N ALA A 74 4.88 -5.36 -14.89
CA ALA A 74 4.70 -5.27 -16.34
C ALA A 74 5.64 -6.27 -17.02
N LYS A 75 5.08 -7.10 -17.91
CA LYS A 75 5.82 -8.16 -18.61
C LYS A 75 7.00 -7.63 -19.43
N LYS A 76 6.82 -6.47 -20.07
CA LYS A 76 7.87 -5.80 -20.87
C LYS A 76 8.90 -5.05 -20.01
N PHE A 77 8.56 -4.74 -18.75
CA PHE A 77 9.40 -3.95 -17.86
C PHE A 77 9.53 -4.61 -16.48
N PRO A 78 10.03 -5.85 -16.39
CA PRO A 78 10.00 -6.63 -15.14
C PRO A 78 10.91 -6.05 -14.04
N ASN A 79 11.86 -5.20 -14.41
CA ASN A 79 12.81 -4.56 -13.50
C ASN A 79 12.37 -3.16 -13.05
N ILE A 80 11.26 -2.65 -13.58
CA ILE A 80 10.72 -1.35 -13.18
C ILE A 80 9.59 -1.61 -12.18
N PRO A 81 9.65 -1.05 -10.96
CA PRO A 81 8.57 -1.16 -10.00
C PRO A 81 7.25 -0.67 -10.60
N ILE A 82 6.14 -1.34 -10.28
CA ILE A 82 4.84 -1.01 -10.86
C ILE A 82 4.42 0.45 -10.60
N ALA A 83 4.79 0.99 -9.43
CA ALA A 83 4.54 2.38 -9.04
C ALA A 83 5.30 3.40 -9.91
N ASP A 84 6.43 3.01 -10.50
CA ASP A 84 7.29 3.88 -11.30
C ASP A 84 6.90 3.86 -12.79
N LEU A 85 6.00 2.97 -13.20
CA LEU A 85 5.52 2.89 -14.59
C LEU A 85 4.62 4.08 -14.97
N GLY A 86 4.05 4.77 -13.97
CA GLY A 86 3.13 5.89 -14.17
C GLY A 86 1.73 5.49 -14.63
N GLN A 87 1.32 4.23 -14.42
CA GLN A 87 -0.02 3.73 -14.72
C GLN A 87 -0.86 3.60 -13.45
N ILE A 88 -2.17 3.78 -13.58
CA ILE A 88 -3.13 3.54 -12.50
C ILE A 88 -3.47 2.04 -12.51
N VAL A 89 -2.89 1.30 -11.57
CA VAL A 89 -3.05 -0.15 -11.47
C VAL A 89 -3.36 -0.53 -10.02
N GLU A 90 -4.38 -1.35 -9.84
CA GLU A 90 -4.64 -2.05 -8.57
C GLU A 90 -3.92 -3.39 -8.59
N CYS A 91 -3.12 -3.68 -7.56
CA CYS A 91 -2.49 -4.97 -7.32
C CYS A 91 -2.78 -5.37 -5.86
N SER A 92 -3.67 -6.33 -5.66
CA SER A 92 -4.22 -6.67 -4.35
C SER A 92 -4.35 -8.18 -4.15
N VAL A 93 -4.06 -8.65 -2.93
CA VAL A 93 -4.22 -10.06 -2.55
C VAL A 93 -5.67 -10.53 -2.54
N ASN A 94 -6.64 -9.62 -2.56
CA ASN A 94 -8.06 -9.96 -2.57
C ASN A 94 -8.64 -10.10 -3.97
N THR A 95 -8.13 -9.32 -4.92
CA THR A 95 -8.72 -9.19 -6.27
C THR A 95 -7.83 -9.76 -7.36
N GLY A 96 -6.51 -9.72 -7.17
CA GLY A 96 -5.51 -9.90 -8.23
C GLY A 96 -5.02 -8.56 -8.75
N LEU A 97 -4.88 -8.41 -10.06
CA LEU A 97 -4.54 -7.15 -10.71
C LEU A 97 -5.67 -6.62 -11.59
N ILE A 98 -5.90 -5.31 -11.52
CA ILE A 98 -6.84 -4.58 -12.37
C ILE A 98 -6.13 -3.33 -12.91
N CYS A 99 -6.11 -3.20 -14.22
CA CYS A 99 -5.79 -1.99 -14.95
C CYS A 99 -6.90 -1.72 -15.95
N ASN A 100 -7.49 -0.52 -15.97
CA ASN A 100 -8.47 -0.13 -16.99
C ASN A 100 -7.87 0.89 -17.95
N ASN A 101 -8.07 0.73 -19.26
CA ASN A 101 -7.59 1.69 -20.26
C ASN A 101 -8.21 3.07 -20.07
N LYS A 102 -9.49 3.15 -19.72
CA LYS A 102 -10.21 4.41 -19.46
C LYS A 102 -9.61 5.27 -18.35
N ASP A 103 -8.91 4.65 -17.40
CA ASP A 103 -8.31 5.34 -16.24
C ASP A 103 -6.87 5.80 -16.55
N GLN A 104 -6.28 5.33 -17.66
CA GLN A 104 -4.91 5.70 -18.01
C GLN A 104 -4.84 7.08 -18.67
N HIS A 105 -3.75 7.78 -18.40
CA HIS A 105 -3.42 9.07 -18.99
C HIS A 105 -2.14 8.94 -19.82
N ILE A 106 -1.94 9.88 -20.75
CA ILE A 106 -0.66 10.00 -21.44
C ILE A 106 0.39 10.42 -20.40
N GLY A 107 1.39 9.57 -20.17
CA GLY A 107 2.43 9.81 -19.16
C GLY A 107 3.15 8.52 -18.77
N GLY A 108 4.26 8.65 -18.06
CA GLY A 108 5.10 7.51 -17.66
C GLY A 108 5.98 6.98 -18.78
N ILE A 109 6.30 5.68 -18.73
CA ILE A 109 7.23 5.03 -19.68
C ILE A 109 6.59 4.82 -21.07
N ILE A 110 5.25 4.75 -21.14
CA ILE A 110 4.51 4.54 -22.39
C ILE A 110 3.71 5.81 -22.75
N PRO A 111 3.88 6.37 -23.96
CA PRO A 111 3.21 7.61 -24.38
C PRO A 111 1.74 7.43 -24.81
N MET A 112 1.07 6.34 -24.39
CA MET A 112 -0.30 6.02 -24.78
C MET A 112 -1.18 5.79 -23.54
N PRO A 113 -2.45 6.24 -23.54
CA PRO A 113 -3.37 6.06 -22.42
C PRO A 113 -4.01 4.66 -22.48
N VAL A 114 -3.17 3.61 -22.44
CA VAL A 114 -3.58 2.20 -22.45
C VAL A 114 -2.77 1.44 -21.42
N CYS A 115 -3.36 0.43 -20.80
CA CYS A 115 -2.67 -0.46 -19.87
C CYS A 115 -1.49 -1.15 -20.56
N LEU A 116 -0.41 -1.34 -19.81
CA LEU A 116 0.63 -2.32 -20.15
C LEU A 116 0.08 -3.73 -19.96
N ASN A 117 0.75 -4.71 -20.57
CA ASN A 117 0.54 -6.11 -20.21
C ASN A 117 1.25 -6.42 -18.90
N TYR A 118 0.48 -6.79 -17.91
CA TYR A 118 0.94 -7.20 -16.59
C TYR A 118 0.91 -8.71 -16.46
N GLU A 119 1.56 -9.18 -15.41
CA GLU A 119 1.47 -10.56 -14.95
C GLU A 119 1.59 -10.56 -13.43
N ILE A 120 1.00 -11.56 -12.77
CA ILE A 120 1.01 -11.69 -11.32
C ILE A 120 1.65 -13.00 -10.87
N SER A 121 2.29 -12.97 -9.71
CA SER A 121 2.66 -14.16 -8.95
C SER A 121 2.01 -14.06 -7.59
N VAL A 122 1.46 -15.17 -7.10
CA VAL A 122 0.65 -15.21 -5.88
C VAL A 122 1.27 -16.20 -4.91
N CYS A 123 1.44 -15.81 -3.65
CA CYS A 123 1.87 -16.71 -2.59
C CYS A 123 0.63 -17.39 -1.99
N CYS A 124 0.40 -18.64 -2.36
CA CYS A 124 -0.79 -19.39 -1.97
C CYS A 124 -0.49 -20.36 -0.84
N ILE A 125 -1.33 -20.35 0.19
CA ILE A 125 -1.28 -21.39 1.23
C ILE A 125 -1.80 -22.71 0.63
N PRO A 126 -1.14 -23.85 0.92
CA PRO A 126 -1.63 -25.16 0.53
C PRO A 126 -3.06 -25.40 1.00
N ASN A 127 -3.90 -25.99 0.14
CA ASN A 127 -5.28 -26.36 0.49
C ASN A 127 -5.30 -27.59 1.42
N LYS A 128 -4.84 -27.39 2.66
CA LYS A 128 -4.83 -28.37 3.74
C LYS A 128 -5.61 -27.79 4.93
N PRO A 129 -6.49 -28.57 5.57
CA PRO A 129 -7.32 -28.08 6.66
C PRO A 129 -6.49 -27.53 7.83
N GLU A 130 -5.34 -28.12 8.10
CA GLU A 130 -4.39 -27.68 9.14
C GLU A 130 -3.88 -26.25 8.92
N CYS A 131 -3.75 -25.82 7.66
CA CYS A 131 -3.21 -24.51 7.31
C CYS A 131 -4.28 -23.40 7.30
N ILE A 132 -5.54 -23.75 7.07
CA ILE A 132 -6.64 -22.78 6.92
C ILE A 132 -7.21 -22.37 8.30
N THR A 133 -7.06 -23.21 9.33
CA THR A 133 -7.72 -23.05 10.64
C THR A 133 -7.01 -22.06 11.59
N SER A 134 -5.79 -21.59 11.26
CA SER A 134 -4.95 -20.83 12.22
C SER A 134 -5.26 -19.32 12.32
N THR A 135 -6.31 -18.81 11.68
CA THR A 135 -6.64 -17.36 11.68
C THR A 135 -7.66 -16.96 12.76
N THR A 136 -7.57 -17.52 13.97
CA THR A 136 -8.35 -16.98 15.11
C THR A 136 -7.48 -15.95 15.84
N MET A 137 -7.61 -14.68 15.45
CA MET A 137 -6.93 -13.56 16.10
C MET A 137 -7.26 -13.55 17.60
N SER A 138 -6.24 -13.68 18.45
CA SER A 138 -6.35 -13.39 19.87
C SER A 138 -6.53 -11.88 20.04
N THR A 139 -7.76 -11.42 20.22
CA THR A 139 -8.06 -10.07 20.69
C THR A 139 -7.64 -9.98 22.16
N THR A 140 -6.44 -9.46 22.42
CA THR A 140 -6.06 -9.03 23.76
C THR A 140 -6.81 -7.75 24.08
N THR A 141 -7.92 -7.88 24.80
CA THR A 141 -8.66 -6.76 25.38
C THR A 141 -7.77 -6.05 26.40
N ALA A 142 -7.24 -4.88 26.04
CA ALA A 142 -6.57 -4.00 27.00
C ALA A 142 -7.63 -3.40 27.95
N PRO A 143 -7.45 -3.43 29.28
CA PRO A 143 -8.36 -2.78 30.21
C PRO A 143 -8.28 -1.25 30.05
N PRO A 144 -9.40 -0.51 30.22
CA PRO A 144 -9.40 0.94 30.13
C PRO A 144 -8.64 1.52 31.33
N SER A 145 -7.44 2.05 31.10
CA SER A 145 -6.73 2.82 32.12
C SER A 145 -7.24 4.26 32.11
N SER A 146 -8.09 4.57 33.07
CA SER A 146 -8.48 5.93 33.42
C SER A 146 -7.31 6.61 34.12
N THR A 147 -6.79 7.69 33.54
CA THR A 147 -6.07 8.69 34.32
C THR A 147 -6.35 10.07 33.75
N ALA A 148 -7.29 10.75 34.38
CA ALA A 148 -7.44 12.19 34.27
C ALA A 148 -6.19 12.85 34.87
N SER A 149 -5.58 13.77 34.15
CA SER A 149 -4.62 14.72 34.71
C SER A 149 -4.71 16.03 33.94
N THR A 150 -5.57 16.89 34.48
CA THR A 150 -5.60 18.33 34.25
C THR A 150 -4.25 18.91 34.64
N VAL A 151 -3.52 19.49 33.69
CA VAL A 151 -2.41 20.40 34.00
C VAL A 151 -2.63 21.71 33.25
N SER A 152 -2.94 22.71 34.07
CA SER A 152 -3.14 24.12 33.77
C SER A 152 -1.92 24.73 33.10
N PHE A 153 -2.12 25.40 31.97
CA PHE A 153 -1.13 26.26 31.33
C PHE A 153 -1.34 27.70 31.83
N PRO A 154 -0.35 28.37 32.43
CA PRO A 154 -0.43 29.80 32.69
C PRO A 154 -0.36 30.59 31.36
N PRO A 155 -1.13 31.69 31.20
CA PRO A 155 -1.12 32.46 29.98
C PRO A 155 0.13 33.34 29.91
N THR A 156 1.03 33.05 28.98
CA THR A 156 2.15 33.94 28.66
C THR A 156 1.61 35.13 27.85
N ARG A 157 1.45 36.27 28.52
CA ARG A 157 1.17 37.57 27.91
C ARG A 157 2.41 38.05 27.16
N THR A 158 2.38 38.04 25.83
CA THR A 158 3.33 38.80 25.01
C THR A 158 2.66 40.13 24.65
N THR A 159 3.12 41.19 25.27
CA THR A 159 2.75 42.58 25.00
C THR A 159 3.23 43.02 23.61
N VAL A 160 2.28 43.42 22.77
CA VAL A 160 2.48 44.24 21.56
C VAL A 160 2.60 45.71 21.98
N PRO A 161 3.55 46.46 21.40
CA PRO A 161 3.21 47.70 20.69
C PRO A 161 3.94 47.71 19.34
N MET A 162 3.53 48.28 18.21
CA MET A 162 2.58 49.33 17.82
C MET A 162 2.57 49.26 16.27
N PRO A 163 1.48 49.60 15.57
CA PRO A 163 1.48 49.67 14.11
C PRO A 163 2.11 50.99 13.64
N THR A 164 2.95 50.92 12.61
CA THR A 164 3.35 52.09 11.82
C THR A 164 2.46 52.13 10.58
N PRO A 165 1.58 53.13 10.42
CA PRO A 165 0.93 53.42 9.15
C PRO A 165 1.84 54.38 8.38
N SER A 166 2.29 53.99 7.18
CA SER A 166 2.79 54.95 6.19
C SER A 166 2.01 54.77 4.89
N GLU A 167 1.20 55.79 4.67
CA GLU A 167 0.38 56.26 3.54
C GLU A 167 0.57 55.65 2.12
N PRO A 168 -0.54 55.48 1.34
CA PRO A 168 -0.55 55.16 -0.09
C PRO A 168 -0.56 56.45 -0.97
N PRO A 169 -0.62 56.38 -2.32
CA PRO A 169 0.24 57.14 -3.21
C PRO A 169 -0.28 58.52 -3.61
N SER A 170 0.61 59.41 -4.04
CA SER A 170 0.27 60.63 -4.78
C SER A 170 0.94 60.67 -6.16
N THR A 171 0.07 60.56 -7.18
CA THR A 171 0.02 61.20 -8.51
C THR A 171 1.31 61.58 -9.27
N THR A 172 1.36 61.26 -10.58
CA THR A 172 1.33 62.25 -11.71
C THR A 172 1.28 61.54 -13.07
N ALA A 173 0.36 61.99 -13.92
CA ALA A 173 0.29 61.72 -15.36
C ALA A 173 0.89 62.89 -16.13
N THR A 174 1.91 62.67 -16.97
CA THR A 174 2.37 63.43 -18.16
C THR A 174 3.55 62.61 -18.70
N THR A 175 3.77 62.29 -19.98
CA THR A 175 3.56 62.97 -21.26
C THR A 175 3.37 61.90 -22.34
#